data_AF-A0A369Q8Y6-F1
#
_entry.id   AF-A0A369Q8Y6-F1
#
_cell.length_a   1.000
_cell.length_b   1.000
_cell.length_c   1.000
_cell.angle_alpha   90.00
_cell.angle_beta   90.00
_cell.angle_gamma   90.00
#
_symmetry.space_group_name_H-M   'P 1'
#
loop_
_entity.id
_entity.type
_entity.pdbx_description
1 polymer ?
#
loop_
_entity_poly.entity_id
_entity_poly.type
_entity_poly.pdbx_seq_one_letter_code
_entity_poly.pdbx_strand_id
1 'polypeptide(L)'
;MTFTIDANFEPRDPAQLTDAWQLDPLDDERGDYIVVDRVDIVRIACVAAETGARFQRDGLAQDPMDWMLSASDLFAGWPPIEACRRKDACSLAILVHGLGLPADIAPTTLNSIFAEHGLALAESNEEWLA
;
A
#
# COMPACT_ATOMS: atom_id res chain seq x y z
N MET A 1 2.22 -33.33 -7.60
CA MET A 1 2.65 -33.06 -6.22
C MET A 1 1.96 -31.77 -5.82
N THR A 2 0.91 -31.85 -5.01
CA THR A 2 0.11 -30.68 -4.61
C THR A 2 0.73 -30.11 -3.36
N PHE A 3 1.27 -28.89 -3.43
CA PHE A 3 1.71 -28.15 -2.26
C PHE A 3 0.47 -27.51 -1.64
N THR A 4 0.00 -28.06 -0.52
CA THR A 4 -0.97 -27.39 0.33
C THR A 4 -0.17 -26.44 1.23
N ILE A 5 -0.19 -25.15 0.92
CA ILE A 5 0.29 -24.13 1.86
C ILE A 5 -0.88 -23.92 2.82
N ASP A 6 -0.72 -24.36 4.07
CA ASP A 6 -1.59 -23.92 5.17
C ASP A 6 -1.32 -22.43 5.37
N ALA A 7 -2.07 -21.60 4.64
CA ALA A 7 -2.08 -20.16 4.82
C ALA A 7 -2.90 -19.83 6.08
N ASN A 8 -2.41 -20.28 7.24
CA ASN A 8 -2.78 -19.64 8.50
C ASN A 8 -2.16 -18.24 8.45
N PHE A 9 -2.96 -17.29 7.98
CA PHE A 9 -2.61 -15.89 7.91
C PHE A 9 -2.71 -15.33 9.33
N GLU A 10 -1.65 -15.50 10.12
CA GLU A 10 -1.56 -14.74 11.36
C GLU A 10 -1.46 -13.26 11.00
N PRO A 11 -2.21 -12.37 11.67
CA PRO A 11 -2.08 -10.94 11.49
C PRO A 11 -0.61 -10.55 11.72
N ARG A 12 0.06 -10.07 10.67
CA ARG A 12 1.42 -9.55 10.80
C ARG A 12 1.34 -8.16 11.42
N ASP A 13 2.18 -7.89 12.40
CA ASP A 13 2.29 -6.55 12.98
C ASP A 13 2.89 -5.60 11.93
N PRO A 14 2.22 -4.48 11.57
CA PRO A 14 2.76 -3.51 10.61
C PRO A 14 4.14 -2.98 10.98
N ALA A 15 4.47 -2.89 12.28
CA ALA A 15 5.79 -2.46 12.74
C ALA A 15 6.91 -3.44 12.37
N GLN A 16 6.60 -4.71 12.13
CA GLN A 16 7.56 -5.74 11.73
C GLN A 16 7.75 -5.80 10.20
N LEU A 17 6.90 -5.12 9.42
CA LEU A 17 6.89 -5.22 7.96
C LEU A 17 7.78 -4.19 7.28
N THR A 18 8.08 -3.05 7.90
CA THR A 18 8.92 -2.01 7.28
C THR A 18 10.34 -2.48 6.99
N ASP A 19 10.93 -3.26 7.91
CA ASP A 19 12.28 -3.79 7.73
C ASP A 19 12.29 -4.96 6.73
N ALA A 20 11.17 -5.69 6.62
CA ALA A 20 11.04 -6.84 5.72
C ALA A 20 11.15 -6.48 4.23
N TRP A 21 10.93 -5.21 3.89
CA TRP A 21 10.98 -4.70 2.52
C TRP A 21 12.31 -4.04 2.14
N GLN A 22 13.29 -3.97 3.04
CA GLN A 22 14.64 -3.46 2.77
C GLN A 22 15.49 -4.48 2.00
N LEU A 23 15.00 -4.91 0.84
CA LEU A 23 15.64 -5.88 -0.04
C LEU A 23 16.29 -5.18 -1.23
N ASP A 24 17.50 -5.58 -1.60
CA ASP A 24 18.15 -5.12 -2.82
C ASP A 24 17.66 -5.99 -4.00
N PRO A 25 16.94 -5.41 -5.00
CA PRO A 25 16.45 -6.17 -6.14
C PRO A 25 17.56 -6.71 -7.06
N LEU A 26 18.82 -6.31 -6.86
CA LEU A 26 19.98 -6.78 -7.62
C LEU A 26 20.82 -7.83 -6.87
N ASP A 27 20.44 -8.18 -5.64
CA ASP A 27 21.09 -9.22 -4.86
C ASP A 27 20.49 -10.61 -5.14
N ASP A 28 21.27 -11.66 -4.88
CA ASP A 28 20.85 -13.07 -4.97
C ASP A 28 20.09 -13.55 -3.72
N GLU A 29 20.11 -12.75 -2.64
CA GLU A 29 19.30 -13.00 -1.44
C GLU A 29 17.79 -12.92 -1.77
N ARG A 30 17.07 -14.01 -1.52
CA ARG A 30 15.69 -14.17 -1.99
C ARG A 30 14.62 -13.50 -1.13
N GLY A 31 14.96 -13.13 0.11
CA GLY A 31 13.99 -12.71 1.12
C GLY A 31 12.96 -13.80 1.47
N ASP A 32 11.95 -13.42 2.24
CA ASP A 32 10.83 -14.28 2.62
C ASP A 32 9.75 -14.34 1.54
N TYR A 33 8.98 -15.44 1.51
CA TYR A 33 7.86 -15.58 0.59
C TYR A 33 6.57 -14.99 1.15
N ILE A 34 5.81 -14.30 0.28
CA ILE A 34 4.43 -13.92 0.56
C ILE A 34 3.48 -14.59 -0.43
N VAL A 35 2.32 -15.03 0.07
CA VAL A 35 1.23 -15.53 -0.77
C VAL A 35 0.39 -14.33 -1.20
N VAL A 36 0.27 -14.14 -2.51
CA VAL A 36 -0.48 -13.04 -3.13
C VAL A 36 -1.44 -13.57 -4.18
N ASP A 37 -2.68 -13.07 -4.16
CA ASP A 37 -3.63 -13.37 -5.22
C ASP A 37 -3.27 -12.61 -6.50
N ARG A 38 -3.71 -13.13 -7.65
CA ARG A 38 -3.45 -12.49 -8.96
C ARG A 38 -3.97 -11.05 -9.01
N VAL A 39 -5.12 -10.79 -8.41
CA VAL A 39 -5.69 -9.44 -8.37
C VAL A 39 -4.89 -8.51 -7.47
N ASP A 40 -4.29 -9.02 -6.39
CA ASP A 40 -3.44 -8.24 -5.50
C ASP A 40 -2.20 -7.76 -6.24
N ILE A 41 -1.56 -8.63 -7.03
CA ILE A 41 -0.42 -8.25 -7.89
C ILE A 41 -0.81 -7.11 -8.83
N VAL A 42 -2.00 -7.19 -9.45
CA VAL A 42 -2.49 -6.12 -10.35
C VAL A 42 -2.71 -4.81 -9.60
N ARG A 43 -3.27 -4.87 -8.39
CA ARG A 43 -3.47 -3.67 -7.55
C ARG A 43 -2.14 -3.03 -7.17
N ILE A 44 -1.17 -3.82 -6.71
CA ILE A 44 0.16 -3.35 -6.35
C ILE A 44 0.85 -2.71 -7.56
N ALA A 45 0.84 -3.39 -8.72
CA ALA A 45 1.45 -2.89 -9.94
C ALA A 45 0.80 -1.58 -10.42
N CYS A 46 -0.53 -1.47 -10.30
CA CYS A 46 -1.27 -0.25 -10.62
C CYS A 46 -0.83 0.91 -9.72
N VAL A 47 -0.75 0.69 -8.41
CA VAL A 47 -0.35 1.74 -7.46
C VAL A 47 1.11 2.14 -7.66
N ALA A 48 2.01 1.19 -7.91
CA ALA A 48 3.41 1.49 -8.21
C ALA A 48 3.55 2.36 -9.48
N ALA A 49 2.78 2.04 -10.54
CA ALA A 49 2.77 2.81 -11.77
C ALA A 49 2.27 4.26 -11.55
N GLU A 50 1.17 4.44 -10.82
CA GLU A 50 0.64 5.77 -10.48
C GLU A 50 1.61 6.57 -9.59
N THR A 51 2.28 5.89 -8.66
CA THR A 51 3.28 6.51 -7.76
C THR A 51 4.46 7.03 -8.57
N GLY A 52 5.07 6.18 -9.40
CA GLY A 52 6.18 6.59 -10.26
C GLY A 52 5.79 7.70 -11.25
N ALA A 53 4.63 7.56 -11.90
CA ALA A 53 4.11 8.56 -12.82
C ALA A 53 3.91 9.92 -12.13
N ARG A 54 3.34 9.93 -10.92
CA ARG A 54 3.18 11.15 -10.14
C ARG A 54 4.51 11.77 -9.78
N PHE A 55 5.43 11.00 -9.22
CA PHE A 55 6.70 11.54 -8.72
C PHE A 55 7.48 12.21 -9.85
N GLN A 56 7.46 11.61 -11.05
CA GLN A 56 8.01 12.21 -12.25
C GLN A 56 7.24 13.45 -12.71
N ARG A 57 5.90 13.37 -12.80
CA ARG A 57 5.04 14.47 -13.26
C ARG A 57 5.19 15.73 -12.40
N ASP A 58 5.27 15.55 -11.09
CA ASP A 58 5.26 16.63 -10.10
C ASP A 58 6.68 17.04 -9.67
N GLY A 59 7.72 16.33 -10.14
CA GLY A 59 9.12 16.63 -9.83
C GLY A 59 9.49 16.41 -8.36
N LEU A 60 8.91 15.39 -7.73
CA LEU A 60 9.17 15.08 -6.32
C LEU A 60 10.60 14.53 -6.17
N ALA A 61 11.29 14.98 -5.11
CA ALA A 61 12.70 14.64 -4.87
C ALA A 61 12.87 13.26 -4.20
N GLN A 62 11.82 12.75 -3.56
CA GLN A 62 11.80 11.46 -2.89
C GLN A 62 11.81 10.30 -3.90
N ASP A 63 12.29 9.12 -3.50
CA ASP A 63 12.16 7.91 -4.30
C ASP A 63 10.71 7.38 -4.23
N PRO A 64 10.03 7.10 -5.35
CA PRO A 64 8.71 6.45 -5.31
C PRO A 64 8.73 5.06 -4.66
N MET A 65 9.86 4.34 -4.70
CA MET A 65 10.01 3.06 -4.00
C MET A 65 10.00 3.26 -2.48
N ASP A 66 10.63 4.32 -1.97
CA ASP A 66 10.60 4.61 -0.53
C ASP A 66 9.16 4.81 -0.05
N TRP A 67 8.30 5.47 -0.84
CA TRP A 67 6.89 5.60 -0.50
C TRP A 67 6.17 4.24 -0.48
N MET A 68 6.41 3.38 -1.47
CA MET A 68 5.77 2.07 -1.57
C MET A 68 6.12 1.12 -0.42
N LEU A 69 7.32 1.25 0.15
CA LEU A 69 7.89 0.31 1.12
C LEU A 69 7.87 0.82 2.56
N SER A 70 7.67 2.12 2.78
CA SER A 70 7.63 2.72 4.12
C SER A 70 6.26 2.59 4.78
N ALA A 71 6.23 2.46 6.10
CA ALA A 71 5.00 2.54 6.89
C ALA A 71 4.25 3.83 6.59
N SER A 72 2.92 3.74 6.54
CA SER A 72 2.07 4.87 6.18
C SER A 72 0.87 4.99 7.10
N ASP A 73 0.70 6.17 7.72
CA ASP A 73 -0.50 6.49 8.51
C ASP A 73 -1.78 6.43 7.67
N LEU A 74 -1.67 6.68 6.36
CA LEU A 74 -2.77 6.51 5.40
C LEU A 74 -3.33 5.08 5.41
N PHE A 75 -2.48 4.10 5.72
CA PHE A 75 -2.78 2.68 5.74
C PHE A 75 -2.61 2.06 7.14
N ALA A 76 -2.86 2.85 8.19
CA ALA A 76 -2.78 2.38 9.58
C ALA A 76 -1.41 1.76 9.95
N GLY A 77 -0.33 2.35 9.45
CA GLY A 77 1.05 1.92 9.69
C GLY A 77 1.57 0.89 8.69
N TRP A 78 0.71 0.33 7.83
CA TRP A 78 1.15 -0.64 6.83
C TRP A 78 1.87 0.03 5.66
N PRO A 79 2.88 -0.62 5.08
CA PRO A 79 3.49 -0.14 3.85
C PRO A 79 2.52 -0.30 2.67
N PRO A 80 2.47 0.66 1.71
CA PRO A 80 1.54 0.60 0.59
C PRO A 80 1.62 -0.69 -0.23
N ILE A 81 2.81 -1.30 -0.37
CA ILE A 81 3.01 -2.58 -1.09
C ILE A 81 2.19 -3.74 -0.48
N GLU A 82 1.95 -3.71 0.84
CA GLU A 82 1.10 -4.70 1.52
C GLU A 82 -0.36 -4.22 1.61
N ALA A 83 -0.57 -2.95 1.98
CA ALA A 83 -1.92 -2.41 2.16
C ALA A 83 -2.74 -2.47 0.87
N CYS A 84 -2.14 -2.11 -0.27
CA CYS A 84 -2.83 -2.01 -1.57
C CYS A 84 -3.23 -3.36 -2.16
N ARG A 85 -2.93 -4.48 -1.50
CA ARG A 85 -3.57 -5.77 -1.79
C ARG A 85 -5.08 -5.67 -1.60
N ARG A 86 -5.55 -4.85 -0.65
CA ARG A 86 -6.98 -4.57 -0.46
C ARG A 86 -7.49 -3.57 -1.49
N LYS A 87 -8.75 -3.75 -1.89
CA LYS A 87 -9.41 -2.90 -2.90
C LYS A 87 -9.51 -1.44 -2.45
N ASP A 88 -9.89 -1.20 -1.20
CA ASP A 88 -10.07 0.13 -0.61
C ASP A 88 -8.75 0.90 -0.55
N ALA A 89 -7.70 0.30 0.00
CA ALA A 89 -6.36 0.87 0.04
C ALA A 89 -5.79 1.15 -1.36
N CYS A 90 -5.97 0.22 -2.31
CA CYS A 90 -5.59 0.45 -3.70
C CYS A 90 -6.31 1.65 -4.33
N SER A 91 -7.63 1.73 -4.14
CA SER A 91 -8.44 2.83 -4.68
C SER A 91 -8.02 4.16 -4.07
N LEU A 92 -7.72 4.15 -2.76
CA LEU A 92 -7.24 5.31 -2.04
C LEU A 92 -5.88 5.81 -2.55
N ALA A 93 -4.91 4.90 -2.72
CA ALA A 93 -3.60 5.25 -3.27
C ALA A 93 -3.73 5.87 -4.68
N ILE A 94 -4.55 5.28 -5.55
CA ILE A 94 -4.83 5.83 -6.88
C ILE A 94 -5.38 7.26 -6.79
N LEU A 95 -6.30 7.54 -5.87
CA LEU A 95 -6.83 8.89 -5.68
C LEU A 95 -5.77 9.87 -5.20
N VAL A 96 -4.94 9.47 -4.23
CA VAL A 96 -3.85 10.31 -3.71
C VAL A 96 -2.86 10.68 -4.81
N HIS A 97 -2.42 9.72 -5.63
CA HIS A 97 -1.45 9.99 -6.71
C HIS A 97 -2.09 10.65 -7.94
N GLY A 98 -3.28 10.20 -8.33
CA GLY A 98 -4.02 10.71 -9.47
C GLY A 98 -4.44 12.17 -9.31
N LEU A 99 -4.84 12.56 -8.10
CA LEU A 99 -5.25 13.94 -7.79
C LEU A 99 -4.09 14.83 -7.29
N GLY A 100 -2.89 14.27 -7.11
CA GLY A 100 -1.72 15.00 -6.62
C GLY A 100 -1.82 15.45 -5.15
N LEU A 101 -2.63 14.77 -4.34
CA LEU A 101 -2.77 15.06 -2.90
C LEU A 101 -1.47 14.74 -2.16
N PRO A 102 -1.09 15.45 -1.07
CA PRO A 102 0.14 15.15 -0.33
C PRO A 102 0.34 13.65 -0.08
N ALA A 103 1.55 13.14 -0.31
CA ALA A 103 1.83 11.70 -0.21
C ALA A 103 1.74 11.18 1.24
N ASP A 104 1.88 12.09 2.20
CA ASP A 104 1.75 11.95 3.65
C ASP A 104 0.42 12.50 4.17
N ILE A 105 -0.60 12.63 3.30
CA ILE A 105 -1.90 13.16 3.70
C ILE A 105 -2.48 12.37 4.88
N ALA A 106 -2.84 13.09 5.94
CA ALA A 106 -3.46 12.47 7.09
C ALA A 106 -4.84 11.88 6.72
N PRO A 107 -5.19 10.68 7.23
CA PRO A 107 -6.50 10.06 6.98
C PRO A 107 -7.68 10.99 7.31
N THR A 108 -7.54 11.80 8.36
CA THR A 108 -8.56 12.78 8.79
C THR A 108 -8.81 13.86 7.74
N THR A 109 -7.75 14.43 7.17
CA THR A 109 -7.84 15.44 6.10
C THR A 109 -8.50 14.87 4.86
N LEU A 110 -8.10 13.66 4.47
CA LEU A 110 -8.65 12.95 3.33
C LEU A 110 -10.16 12.65 3.53
N ASN A 111 -10.55 12.21 4.73
CA ASN A 111 -11.96 11.99 5.08
C ASN A 111 -12.78 13.28 4.98
N SER A 112 -12.23 14.43 5.38
CA SER A 112 -12.90 15.72 5.20
C SER A 112 -13.12 16.06 3.73
N ILE A 113 -12.10 15.86 2.87
CA ILE A 113 -12.21 16.08 1.42
C ILE A 113 -13.33 15.21 0.83
N PHE A 114 -13.38 13.93 1.18
CA PHE A 114 -14.41 13.04 0.64
C PHE A 114 -15.82 13.39 1.14
N ALA A 115 -15.96 13.72 2.43
CA ALA A 115 -17.22 14.15 3.01
C ALA A 115 -17.76 15.41 2.33
N GLU A 116 -16.91 16.40 2.04
CA GLU A 116 -17.27 17.63 1.34
C GLU A 116 -17.79 17.37 -0.09
N HIS A 117 -17.31 16.30 -0.73
CA HIS A 117 -17.69 15.92 -2.09
C HIS A 117 -18.75 14.80 -2.15
N GLY A 118 -19.36 14.44 -1.01
CA GLY A 118 -20.39 13.39 -0.93
C GLY A 118 -19.89 11.99 -1.25
N LEU A 119 -18.58 11.76 -1.15
CA LEU A 119 -17.94 10.47 -1.28
C LEU A 119 -17.76 9.85 0.12
N ALA A 120 -18.12 8.59 0.29
CA ALA A 120 -17.75 7.83 1.47
C ALA A 120 -16.59 6.90 1.10
N LEU A 121 -15.51 6.91 1.89
CA LEU A 121 -14.60 5.77 1.87
C LEU A 121 -15.42 4.55 2.27
N ALA A 122 -15.31 3.47 1.49
CA ALA A 122 -15.91 2.20 1.87
C ALA A 122 -15.49 1.90 3.31
N GLU A 123 -16.47 1.64 4.19
CA GLU A 123 -16.23 1.40 5.61
C GLU A 123 -15.06 0.42 5.76
N SER A 124 -13.97 0.89 6.38
CA SER A 124 -12.85 0.03 6.70
C SER A 124 -13.39 -1.04 7.65
N ASN A 125 -13.52 -2.27 7.16
CA ASN A 125 -13.78 -3.44 7.99
C ASN A 125 -12.89 -3.36 9.25
N GLU A 126 -13.47 -3.53 10.43
CA GLU A 126 -12.83 -3.45 11.77
C GLU A 126 -11.63 -4.41 11.98
N GLU A 127 -11.23 -5.11 10.91
CA GLU A 127 -10.17 -6.11 10.82
C GLU A 127 -8.75 -5.52 10.93
N TRP A 128 -8.61 -4.20 11.04
CA TRP A 128 -7.32 -3.55 11.37
C TRP A 128 -6.93 -3.71 12.85
N LEU A 129 -7.82 -4.22 13.71
CA LEU A 129 -7.64 -4.31 15.17
C LEU A 129 -7.69 -5.74 15.74
N ALA A 130 -7.63 -6.77 14.90
CA ALA A 130 -7.65 -8.18 15.33
C ALA A 130 -6.30 -8.86 15.10
#